data_AF-A0A7V9BFW7-F1
#
_entry.id   AF-A0A7V9BFW7-F1
#
_cell.length_a   1.000
_cell.length_b   1.000
_cell.length_c   1.000
_cell.angle_alpha   90.00
_cell.angle_beta   90.00
_cell.angle_gamma   90.00
#
_symmetry.space_group_name_H-M   'P 1'
#
loop_
_entity.id
_entity.type
_entity.pdbx_description
1 polymer ?
#
loop_
_entity_poly.entity_id
_entity_poly.type
_entity_poly.pdbx_seq_one_letter_code
_entity_poly.pdbx_strand_id
1 'polypeptide(L)'
;MRSSLIAISALLCLAAVGCGGSTSTSGSIAADVAGVVPATAPILIAFETDPSSEQWKQADELLGKFPGKGRLLTEVRKGLAEEGIDLDGELLPAFGTETYIVVLDFENGGENVVALTKPRDQAKLTQLLKESDEKAVTREIDGWTAIAGTEATLDRFAQAGEKLVDADWFGEAQERVEEDALVTFFANGAPITEALQESLPENCDLTGQQGTLSYAAGTMTAADNGLRMRFAAQSEGAKQGLEGESLLSQVPSGAYAYLGSPAFDAAGLGLSEQLRCALESGGIPDVEDELGVRYEEILDLFAGGLGLYLRPAALIPEITLLLDPADDAKSLEVLDSLAEKATDFGGKLQRTTVSGTEAREVRVGPVSILYGANDGHIAVTTARAGIEALAEGGPSLADDEAFKDATGAAGVGENDEVFAFLDLRRIVDLADDIAGLAEEDLPREARENLEPLESFVLWGDASDPNDVEVGAFLEIG
;
A
#
# COMPACT_ATOMS: atom_id res chain seq x y z
N MET A 1 17.16 16.20 -15.02
CA MET A 1 15.68 16.17 -15.11
C MET A 1 15.19 16.02 -13.68
N ARG A 2 14.94 17.17 -13.02
CA ARG A 2 14.60 17.33 -11.60
C ARG A 2 14.00 18.74 -11.46
N SER A 3 12.90 19.04 -12.14
CA SER A 3 12.34 20.41 -12.13
C SER A 3 10.91 20.39 -12.65
N SER A 4 9.94 20.30 -11.73
CA SER A 4 8.50 20.65 -11.83
C SER A 4 7.70 20.11 -10.62
N LEU A 5 8.38 19.58 -9.60
CA LEU A 5 7.78 18.83 -8.51
C LEU A 5 7.82 19.54 -7.17
N ILE A 6 8.29 20.76 -6.97
CA ILE A 6 8.39 21.40 -5.64
C ILE A 6 7.05 21.99 -5.18
N ALA A 7 6.23 22.60 -6.04
CA ALA A 7 4.89 23.03 -5.61
C ALA A 7 3.96 21.84 -5.30
N ILE A 8 4.14 20.73 -6.02
CA ILE A 8 3.40 19.47 -5.84
C ILE A 8 4.05 18.59 -4.74
N SER A 9 5.38 18.63 -4.58
CA SER A 9 6.13 17.95 -3.51
C SER A 9 5.99 18.68 -2.19
N ALA A 10 5.89 20.02 -2.18
CA ALA A 10 5.53 20.77 -0.98
C ALA A 10 4.12 20.38 -0.53
N LEU A 11 3.20 20.14 -1.48
CA LEU A 11 1.86 19.58 -1.21
C LEU A 11 1.88 18.12 -0.74
N LEU A 12 2.75 17.27 -1.30
CA LEU A 12 3.00 15.92 -0.75
C LEU A 12 3.68 15.96 0.63
N CYS A 13 4.53 16.96 0.91
CA CYS A 13 5.18 17.18 2.21
C CYS A 13 4.22 17.82 3.23
N LEU A 14 3.20 18.54 2.79
CA LEU A 14 2.17 19.14 3.64
C LEU A 14 1.31 18.08 4.35
N ALA A 15 1.23 16.85 3.84
CA ALA A 15 0.65 15.72 4.60
C ALA A 15 1.41 15.39 5.90
N ALA A 16 2.62 15.96 6.12
CA ALA A 16 3.44 15.69 7.29
C ALA A 16 3.50 16.84 8.33
N VAL A 17 2.90 18.02 8.11
CA VAL A 17 3.02 19.15 9.07
C VAL A 17 1.80 20.08 9.12
N GLY A 18 1.18 20.22 10.31
CA GLY A 18 -0.02 21.04 10.54
C GLY A 18 0.18 22.33 11.37
N CYS A 19 -0.84 23.20 11.40
CA CYS A 19 -1.59 23.72 12.58
C CYS A 19 -2.33 25.08 12.30
N GLY A 20 -3.63 25.23 12.66
CA GLY A 20 -4.39 26.51 12.77
C GLY A 20 -5.56 26.94 11.80
N GLY A 21 -6.82 26.86 12.30
CA GLY A 21 -8.04 27.72 12.12
C GLY A 21 -8.71 27.85 10.72
N SER A 22 -10.01 27.60 10.42
CA SER A 22 -11.32 27.49 11.13
C SER A 22 -12.35 26.74 10.26
N THR A 23 -13.18 25.88 10.89
CA THR A 23 -14.43 25.20 10.50
C THR A 23 -14.98 25.33 9.07
N SER A 24 -14.96 24.23 8.30
CA SER A 24 -15.93 23.87 7.25
C SER A 24 -15.89 22.35 7.06
N THR A 25 -17.07 21.71 7.08
CA THR A 25 -17.28 20.27 6.94
C THR A 25 -17.30 19.90 5.44
N SER A 26 -16.43 19.00 4.98
CA SER A 26 -16.49 18.46 3.61
C SER A 26 -15.78 17.11 3.50
N GLY A 27 -16.59 16.04 3.57
CA GLY A 27 -16.19 14.67 3.24
C GLY A 27 -16.29 14.32 1.76
N SER A 28 -17.31 14.87 1.10
CA SER A 28 -17.45 14.87 -0.34
C SER A 28 -16.65 16.01 -0.93
N ILE A 29 -16.09 15.76 -2.11
CA ILE A 29 -15.50 16.82 -2.91
C ILE A 29 -16.62 17.83 -3.21
N ALA A 30 -16.42 19.07 -2.77
CA ALA A 30 -17.46 20.08 -2.89
C ALA A 30 -17.86 20.27 -4.37
N ALA A 31 -19.16 20.46 -4.60
CA ALA A 31 -19.71 20.57 -5.96
C ALA A 31 -19.08 21.71 -6.77
N ASP A 32 -18.52 22.72 -6.11
CA ASP A 32 -17.84 23.84 -6.75
C ASP A 32 -16.44 23.51 -7.28
N VAL A 33 -15.69 22.60 -6.65
CA VAL A 33 -14.44 22.07 -7.24
C VAL A 33 -14.75 21.02 -8.32
N ALA A 34 -15.74 20.15 -8.08
CA ALA A 34 -16.17 19.18 -9.10
C ALA A 34 -16.70 19.88 -10.37
N GLY A 35 -17.25 21.09 -10.23
CA GLY A 35 -17.69 21.93 -11.35
C GLY A 35 -16.56 22.56 -12.17
N VAL A 36 -15.31 22.54 -11.71
CA VAL A 36 -14.15 23.07 -12.46
C VAL A 36 -13.21 22.00 -12.97
N VAL A 37 -13.11 20.88 -12.27
CA VAL A 37 -12.22 19.76 -12.63
C VAL A 37 -12.73 19.06 -13.89
N PRO A 38 -11.86 18.75 -14.87
CA PRO A 38 -12.25 17.94 -16.03
C PRO A 38 -12.72 16.53 -15.65
N ALA A 39 -13.82 16.05 -16.24
CA ALA A 39 -14.31 14.68 -16.03
C ALA A 39 -13.31 13.59 -16.46
N THR A 40 -12.42 13.92 -17.39
CA THR A 40 -11.40 13.02 -17.93
C THR A 40 -10.11 12.99 -17.10
N ALA A 41 -10.02 13.75 -16.01
CA ALA A 41 -8.83 13.76 -15.18
C ALA A 41 -8.58 12.34 -14.61
N PRO A 42 -7.43 11.71 -14.88
CA PRO A 42 -7.13 10.38 -14.36
C PRO A 42 -7.06 10.33 -12.84
N ILE A 43 -6.59 11.39 -12.18
CA ILE A 43 -6.40 11.42 -10.74
C ILE A 43 -6.84 12.78 -10.19
N LEU A 44 -7.62 12.75 -9.11
CA LEU A 44 -7.91 13.88 -8.24
C LEU A 44 -7.54 13.50 -6.80
N ILE A 45 -6.74 14.33 -6.14
CA ILE A 45 -6.41 14.17 -4.72
C ILE A 45 -6.82 15.46 -4.01
N ALA A 46 -7.66 15.35 -3.00
CA ALA A 46 -7.99 16.43 -2.08
C ALA A 46 -7.18 16.26 -0.79
N PHE A 47 -6.61 17.36 -0.33
CA PHE A 47 -5.94 17.47 0.94
C PHE A 47 -6.74 18.42 1.82
N GLU A 48 -7.09 17.95 3.02
CA GLU A 48 -7.51 18.80 4.10
C GLU A 48 -6.29 19.64 4.52
N THR A 49 -6.39 20.95 4.32
CA THR A 49 -5.35 21.94 4.59
C THR A 49 -5.86 23.00 5.58
N ASP A 50 -6.94 22.70 6.31
CA ASP A 50 -7.44 23.43 7.45
C ASP A 50 -6.93 22.87 8.75
N PRO A 51 -5.89 23.49 9.31
CA PRO A 51 -5.27 22.85 10.43
C PRO A 51 -5.96 23.14 11.78
N SER A 52 -7.21 23.60 11.74
CA SER A 52 -8.16 23.45 12.86
C SER A 52 -9.20 22.36 12.70
N SER A 53 -9.24 21.67 11.57
CA SER A 53 -10.14 20.54 11.40
C SER A 53 -9.89 19.51 12.50
N GLU A 54 -10.93 18.73 12.82
CA GLU A 54 -10.82 17.69 13.83
C GLU A 54 -9.77 16.65 13.42
N GLN A 55 -9.72 16.31 12.13
CA GLN A 55 -8.71 15.44 11.54
C GLN A 55 -7.28 15.95 11.76
N TRP A 56 -7.01 17.24 11.56
CA TRP A 56 -5.68 17.80 11.79
C TRP A 56 -5.27 17.76 13.25
N LYS A 57 -6.20 18.03 14.16
CA LYS A 57 -5.93 17.93 15.61
C LYS A 57 -5.64 16.49 16.00
N GLN A 58 -6.45 15.55 15.51
CA GLN A 58 -6.26 14.13 15.76
C GLN A 58 -4.91 13.64 15.22
N ALA A 59 -4.55 14.04 13.99
CA ALA A 59 -3.24 13.74 13.42
C ALA A 59 -2.08 14.34 14.24
N ASP A 60 -2.21 15.59 14.71
CA ASP A 60 -1.20 16.24 15.55
C ASP A 60 -1.03 15.54 16.91
N GLU A 61 -2.14 15.07 17.50
CA GLU A 61 -2.16 14.27 18.73
C GLU A 61 -1.45 12.92 18.53
N LEU A 62 -1.74 12.20 17.44
CA LEU A 62 -1.06 10.95 17.07
C LEU A 62 0.43 11.19 16.86
N LEU A 63 0.81 12.20 16.07
CA LEU A 63 2.21 12.58 15.87
C LEU A 63 2.87 12.97 17.21
N GLY A 64 2.10 13.53 18.15
CA GLY A 64 2.54 13.90 19.49
C GLY A 64 3.06 12.74 20.33
N LYS A 65 2.69 11.50 19.99
CA LYS A 65 3.18 10.28 20.65
C LYS A 65 4.63 9.96 20.28
N PHE A 66 5.12 10.46 19.14
CA PHE A 66 6.48 10.20 18.68
C PHE A 66 7.49 11.17 19.30
N PRO A 67 8.50 10.68 20.05
CA PRO A 67 9.54 11.52 20.65
C PRO A 67 10.32 12.36 19.62
N GLY A 68 10.47 11.85 18.40
CA GLY A 68 11.14 12.52 17.29
C GLY A 68 10.31 13.58 16.56
N LYS A 69 9.03 13.78 16.89
CA LYS A 69 8.16 14.79 16.25
C LYS A 69 8.86 16.14 16.14
N GLY A 70 9.44 16.63 17.24
CA GLY A 70 10.10 17.94 17.25
C GLY A 70 11.27 18.04 16.26
N ARG A 71 12.04 16.96 16.10
CA ARG A 71 13.16 16.90 15.15
C ARG A 71 12.66 16.78 13.72
N LEU A 72 11.70 15.89 13.46
CA LEU A 72 11.06 15.74 12.15
C LEU A 72 10.53 17.10 11.67
N LEU A 73 9.76 17.80 12.51
CA LEU A 73 9.24 19.12 12.20
C LEU A 73 10.34 20.16 11.99
N THR A 74 11.45 20.06 12.71
CA THR A 74 12.60 20.94 12.51
C THR A 74 13.29 20.67 11.18
N GLU A 75 13.44 19.41 10.77
CA GLU A 75 14.04 19.03 9.50
C GLU A 75 13.15 19.43 8.32
N VAL A 76 11.83 19.24 8.42
CA VAL A 76 10.88 19.73 7.40
C VAL A 76 10.95 21.25 7.30
N ARG A 77 10.87 21.98 8.42
CA ARG A 77 11.02 23.45 8.42
C ARG A 77 12.35 23.89 7.85
N LYS A 78 13.44 23.17 8.14
CA LYS A 78 14.76 23.50 7.61
C LYS A 78 14.82 23.28 6.09
N GLY A 79 14.28 22.18 5.58
CA GLY A 79 14.20 21.92 4.15
C GLY A 79 13.41 23.00 3.42
N LEU A 80 12.23 23.37 3.95
CA LEU A 80 11.43 24.47 3.42
C LEU A 80 12.18 25.81 3.50
N ALA A 81 12.84 26.12 4.62
CA ALA A 81 13.61 27.34 4.78
C ALA A 81 14.83 27.41 3.84
N GLU A 82 15.44 26.28 3.47
CA GLU A 82 16.49 26.21 2.45
C GLU A 82 15.96 26.59 1.06
N GLU A 83 14.68 26.31 0.80
CA GLU A 83 13.93 26.77 -0.38
C GLU A 83 13.30 28.16 -0.18
N GLY A 84 13.60 28.83 0.96
CA GLY A 84 13.11 30.17 1.28
C GLY A 84 11.67 30.23 1.82
N ILE A 85 11.07 29.09 2.16
CA ILE A 85 9.66 28.95 2.51
C ILE A 85 9.49 28.82 4.04
N ASP A 86 8.74 29.73 4.67
CA ASP A 86 8.28 29.54 6.06
C ASP A 86 6.97 28.73 6.09
N LEU A 87 7.04 27.53 6.66
CA LEU A 87 5.90 26.63 6.77
C LEU A 87 4.70 27.24 7.50
N ASP A 88 4.95 27.77 8.69
CA ASP A 88 3.91 28.25 9.60
C ASP A 88 3.42 29.65 9.18
N GLY A 89 4.36 30.50 8.76
CA GLY A 89 4.09 31.90 8.43
C GLY A 89 3.65 32.16 6.99
N GLU A 90 4.06 31.33 6.03
CA GLU A 90 3.92 31.60 4.59
C GLU A 90 3.20 30.47 3.85
N LEU A 91 3.59 29.20 4.05
CA LEU A 91 3.03 28.06 3.33
C LEU A 91 1.58 27.78 3.74
N LEU A 92 1.30 27.46 5.01
CA LEU A 92 -0.07 27.14 5.45
C LEU A 92 -1.06 28.27 5.19
N PRO A 93 -0.73 29.56 5.44
CA PRO A 93 -1.63 30.67 5.13
C PRO A 93 -1.79 30.95 3.63
N ALA A 94 -0.87 30.48 2.77
CA ALA A 94 -0.99 30.60 1.32
C ALA A 94 -2.06 29.66 0.73
N PHE A 95 -2.42 28.59 1.43
CA PHE A 95 -3.46 27.66 1.00
C PHE A 95 -4.80 27.91 1.70
N GLY A 96 -5.87 27.41 1.08
CA GLY A 96 -7.22 27.43 1.62
C GLY A 96 -7.45 26.42 2.74
N THR A 97 -8.72 26.17 3.04
CA THR A 97 -9.11 25.04 3.90
C THR A 97 -8.86 23.73 3.17
N GLU A 98 -9.05 23.67 1.86
CA GLU A 98 -8.75 22.48 1.06
C GLU A 98 -7.86 22.85 -0.11
N THR A 99 -7.02 21.89 -0.51
CA THR A 99 -6.21 22.00 -1.70
C THR A 99 -6.31 20.71 -2.51
N TYR A 100 -6.45 20.85 -3.82
CA TYR A 100 -6.67 19.74 -4.73
C TYR A 100 -5.53 19.62 -5.71
N ILE A 101 -5.10 18.40 -5.99
CA ILE A 101 -4.15 18.07 -7.05
C ILE A 101 -4.91 17.32 -8.13
N VAL A 102 -4.88 17.85 -9.35
CA VAL A 102 -5.53 17.29 -10.53
C VAL A 102 -4.45 16.88 -11.52
N VAL A 103 -4.33 15.59 -11.79
CA VAL A 103 -3.54 15.09 -12.92
C VAL A 103 -4.43 15.14 -14.15
N LEU A 104 -4.02 15.83 -15.21
CA LEU A 104 -4.82 15.96 -16.43
C LEU A 104 -4.66 14.77 -17.38
N ASP A 105 -3.45 14.20 -17.42
CA ASP A 105 -3.06 13.03 -18.20
C ASP A 105 -1.67 12.56 -17.72
N PHE A 106 -1.21 11.42 -18.27
CA PHE A 106 0.12 10.87 -18.00
C PHE A 106 1.16 11.25 -19.06
N GLU A 107 0.84 12.16 -19.99
CA GLU A 107 1.78 12.66 -20.99
C GLU A 107 2.87 13.52 -20.32
N ASN A 108 3.94 13.81 -21.06
CA ASN A 108 5.08 14.61 -20.57
C ASN A 108 5.68 14.09 -19.26
N GLY A 109 5.63 12.78 -19.02
CA GLY A 109 6.12 12.17 -17.77
C GLY A 109 5.23 12.45 -16.56
N GLY A 110 3.94 12.73 -16.76
CA GLY A 110 2.99 13.05 -15.69
C GLY A 110 3.12 14.47 -15.16
N GLU A 111 3.76 15.39 -15.89
CA GLU A 111 3.94 16.79 -15.47
C GLU A 111 2.72 17.68 -15.74
N ASN A 112 1.68 17.15 -16.42
CA ASN A 112 0.44 17.88 -16.71
C ASN A 112 -0.47 17.89 -15.47
N VAL A 113 -0.05 18.62 -14.43
CA VAL A 113 -0.72 18.68 -13.13
C VAL A 113 -1.18 20.11 -12.84
N VAL A 114 -2.35 20.23 -12.22
CA VAL A 114 -2.94 21.49 -11.73
C VAL A 114 -3.24 21.37 -10.25
N ALA A 115 -2.71 22.28 -9.44
CA ALA A 115 -3.16 22.46 -8.07
C ALA A 115 -4.30 23.50 -8.02
N LEU A 116 -5.36 23.23 -7.27
CA LEU A 116 -6.47 24.15 -7.03
C LEU A 116 -6.55 24.46 -5.54
N THR A 117 -6.59 25.74 -5.19
CA THR A 117 -6.82 26.16 -3.81
C THR A 117 -7.58 27.48 -3.78
N LYS A 118 -8.28 27.74 -2.68
CA LYS A 118 -8.86 29.06 -2.36
C LYS A 118 -8.00 29.70 -1.27
N PRO A 119 -6.94 30.43 -1.65
CA PRO A 119 -5.91 30.85 -0.69
C PRO A 119 -6.51 31.74 0.40
N ARG A 120 -6.16 31.48 1.67
CA ARG A 120 -6.49 32.41 2.77
C ARG A 120 -5.82 33.77 2.57
N ASP A 121 -4.63 33.78 1.99
CA ASP A 121 -3.86 34.97 1.63
C ASP A 121 -3.24 34.85 0.23
N GLN A 122 -3.91 35.48 -0.76
CA GLN A 122 -3.44 35.50 -2.16
C GLN A 122 -2.04 36.10 -2.30
N ALA A 123 -1.69 37.09 -1.48
CA ALA A 123 -0.40 37.76 -1.58
C ALA A 123 0.72 36.83 -1.15
N LYS A 124 0.50 36.05 -0.08
CA LYS A 124 1.43 34.99 0.36
C LYS A 124 1.57 33.88 -0.66
N LEU A 125 0.47 33.40 -1.24
CA LEU A 125 0.55 32.42 -2.34
C LEU A 125 1.38 32.95 -3.51
N THR A 126 1.15 34.20 -3.90
CA THR A 126 1.91 34.85 -4.98
C THR A 126 3.39 35.02 -4.63
N GLN A 127 3.71 35.27 -3.36
CA GLN A 127 5.08 35.38 -2.89
C GLN A 127 5.78 34.01 -2.91
N LEU A 128 5.14 32.99 -2.35
CA LEU A 128 5.61 31.61 -2.31
C LEU A 128 5.98 31.10 -3.71
N LEU A 129 5.11 31.32 -4.69
CA LEU A 129 5.35 30.89 -6.08
C LEU A 129 6.47 31.67 -6.78
N LYS A 130 6.83 32.86 -6.31
CA LYS A 130 7.97 33.64 -6.82
C LYS A 130 9.30 33.22 -6.20
N GLU A 131 9.26 32.74 -4.97
CA GLU A 131 10.43 32.29 -4.20
C GLU A 131 10.82 30.86 -4.57
N SER A 132 9.88 30.06 -5.05
CA SER A 132 10.15 28.74 -5.63
C SER A 132 11.15 28.80 -6.79
N ASP A 133 12.12 27.87 -6.77
CA ASP A 133 13.06 27.66 -7.87
C ASP A 133 12.38 27.09 -9.13
N GLU A 134 11.15 26.59 -9.00
CA GLU A 134 10.35 26.08 -10.10
C GLU A 134 9.36 27.13 -10.61
N LYS A 135 9.31 27.28 -11.94
CA LYS A 135 8.39 28.21 -12.57
C LYS A 135 6.97 27.67 -12.47
N ALA A 136 6.14 28.33 -11.69
CA ALA A 136 4.71 28.16 -11.69
C ALA A 136 4.00 29.36 -12.34
N VAL A 137 2.85 29.09 -12.92
CA VAL A 137 1.90 30.10 -13.39
C VAL A 137 0.58 29.90 -12.66
N THR A 138 -0.18 30.99 -12.51
CA THR A 138 -1.45 30.99 -11.79
C THR A 138 -2.56 31.60 -12.62
N ARG A 139 -3.78 31.08 -12.49
CA ARG A 139 -4.98 31.65 -13.10
C ARG A 139 -6.20 31.45 -12.20
N GLU A 140 -7.03 32.48 -12.12
CA GLU A 140 -8.34 32.37 -11.48
C GLU A 140 -9.31 31.65 -12.42
N ILE A 141 -9.90 30.56 -11.98
CA ILE A 141 -10.88 29.75 -12.72
C ILE A 141 -12.07 29.49 -11.80
N ASP A 142 -13.19 30.12 -12.09
CA ASP A 142 -14.46 29.95 -11.37
C ASP A 142 -14.34 30.04 -9.82
N GLY A 143 -13.49 30.95 -9.35
CA GLY A 143 -13.27 31.22 -7.93
C GLY A 143 -12.19 30.36 -7.26
N TRP A 144 -11.47 29.55 -8.03
CA TRP A 144 -10.28 28.82 -7.60
C TRP A 144 -9.02 29.46 -8.17
N THR A 145 -7.97 29.55 -7.37
CA THR A 145 -6.62 29.83 -7.89
C THR A 145 -6.04 28.51 -8.40
N ALA A 146 -5.97 28.36 -9.73
CA ALA A 146 -5.32 27.24 -10.39
C ALA A 146 -3.83 27.52 -10.58
N ILE A 147 -2.98 26.56 -10.22
CA ILE A 147 -1.52 26.65 -10.26
C ILE A 147 -0.98 25.50 -11.11
N ALA A 148 -0.11 25.79 -12.08
CA ALA A 148 0.54 24.75 -12.90
C ALA A 148 1.95 25.17 -13.33
N GLY A 149 2.75 24.23 -13.85
CA GLY A 149 4.08 24.53 -14.37
C GLY A 149 4.07 25.38 -15.65
N THR A 150 2.99 25.38 -16.43
CA THR A 150 2.90 26.12 -17.70
C THR A 150 1.52 26.70 -17.98
N GLU A 151 1.48 27.82 -18.73
CA GLU A 151 0.21 28.41 -19.22
C GLU A 151 -0.56 27.43 -20.12
N ALA A 152 0.14 26.58 -20.86
CA ALA A 152 -0.49 25.57 -21.72
C ALA A 152 -1.27 24.54 -20.89
N THR A 153 -0.75 24.15 -19.73
CA THR A 153 -1.45 23.25 -18.79
C THR A 153 -2.73 23.92 -18.26
N LEU A 154 -2.66 25.20 -17.87
CA LEU A 154 -3.85 25.95 -17.43
C LEU A 154 -4.86 26.21 -18.57
N ASP A 155 -4.39 26.41 -19.79
CA ASP A 155 -5.24 26.51 -20.97
C ASP A 155 -6.01 25.21 -21.22
N ARG A 156 -5.33 24.06 -21.12
CA ARG A 156 -5.97 22.74 -21.23
C ARG A 156 -6.99 22.51 -20.13
N PHE A 157 -6.64 22.80 -18.88
CA PHE A 157 -7.56 22.68 -17.74
C PHE A 157 -8.82 23.55 -17.93
N ALA A 158 -8.65 24.82 -18.30
CA ALA A 158 -9.76 25.76 -18.48
C ALA A 158 -10.66 25.42 -19.68
N GLN A 159 -10.09 24.86 -20.75
CA GLN A 159 -10.82 24.52 -21.98
C GLN A 159 -11.37 23.09 -21.99
N ALA A 160 -11.06 22.29 -20.96
CA ALA A 160 -11.55 20.94 -20.84
C ALA A 160 -13.08 20.90 -20.83
N GLY A 161 -13.64 19.94 -21.57
CA GLY A 161 -15.07 19.82 -21.85
C GLY A 161 -15.92 19.51 -20.63
N GLU A 162 -16.39 18.26 -20.55
CA GLU A 162 -17.23 17.79 -19.45
C GLU A 162 -16.53 17.93 -18.09
N LYS A 163 -17.31 18.26 -17.06
CA LYS A 163 -16.82 18.52 -15.70
C LYS A 163 -17.10 17.33 -14.81
N LEU A 164 -16.28 17.18 -13.78
CA LEU A 164 -16.32 16.06 -12.87
C LEU A 164 -17.68 15.91 -12.17
N VAL A 165 -18.34 17.03 -11.87
CA VAL A 165 -19.70 17.06 -11.28
C VAL A 165 -20.77 16.37 -12.16
N ASP A 166 -20.54 16.27 -13.47
CA ASP A 166 -21.45 15.65 -14.42
C ASP A 166 -21.06 14.19 -14.75
N ALA A 167 -19.95 13.68 -14.20
CA ALA A 167 -19.41 12.37 -14.53
C ALA A 167 -19.98 11.26 -13.63
N ASP A 168 -20.62 10.26 -14.23
CA ASP A 168 -21.23 9.13 -13.50
C ASP A 168 -20.22 8.39 -12.62
N TRP A 169 -19.02 8.08 -13.14
CA TRP A 169 -17.95 7.39 -12.40
C TRP A 169 -17.57 8.13 -11.12
N PHE A 170 -17.63 9.46 -11.13
CA PHE A 170 -17.27 10.27 -9.99
C PHE A 170 -18.40 10.34 -8.96
N GLY A 171 -19.66 10.40 -9.42
CA GLY A 171 -20.82 10.26 -8.55
C GLY A 171 -20.76 8.97 -7.74
N GLU A 172 -20.52 7.85 -8.42
CA GLU A 172 -20.36 6.54 -7.78
C GLU A 172 -19.14 6.50 -6.85
N ALA A 173 -17.98 6.99 -7.29
CA ALA A 173 -16.77 7.03 -6.48
C ALA A 173 -16.93 7.86 -5.19
N GLN A 174 -17.69 8.97 -5.24
CA GLN A 174 -17.96 9.81 -4.06
C GLN A 174 -18.82 9.10 -3.00
N GLU A 175 -19.62 8.11 -3.38
CA GLU A 175 -20.41 7.32 -2.42
C GLU A 175 -19.53 6.35 -1.62
N ARG A 176 -18.27 6.12 -2.05
CA ARG A 176 -17.35 5.14 -1.47
C ARG A 176 -16.32 5.75 -0.49
N VAL A 177 -16.31 7.08 -0.31
CA VAL A 177 -15.34 7.77 0.55
C VAL A 177 -15.94 8.17 1.90
N GLU A 178 -15.12 8.12 2.94
CA GLU A 178 -15.50 8.60 4.28
C GLU A 178 -15.57 10.13 4.35
N GLU A 179 -16.44 10.64 5.23
CA GLU A 179 -16.46 12.07 5.52
C GLU A 179 -15.30 12.49 6.43
N ASP A 180 -14.94 13.78 6.38
CA ASP A 180 -13.90 14.37 7.21
C ASP A 180 -12.57 13.59 7.14
N ALA A 181 -11.98 13.50 5.94
CA ALA A 181 -10.69 12.85 5.71
C ALA A 181 -9.52 13.85 5.64
N LEU A 182 -8.33 13.43 6.06
CA LEU A 182 -7.08 14.18 5.83
C LEU A 182 -6.75 14.24 4.34
N VAL A 183 -7.00 13.13 3.65
CA VAL A 183 -6.77 12.97 2.21
C VAL A 183 -7.95 12.19 1.63
N THR A 184 -8.47 12.67 0.52
CA THR A 184 -9.43 11.94 -0.31
C THR A 184 -8.86 11.81 -1.71
N PHE A 185 -8.84 10.61 -2.26
CA PHE A 185 -8.31 10.32 -3.59
C PHE A 185 -9.41 9.71 -4.47
N PHE A 186 -9.39 10.10 -5.73
CA PHE A 186 -10.21 9.55 -6.80
C PHE A 186 -9.34 9.26 -8.02
N ALA A 187 -9.66 8.16 -8.69
CA ALA A 187 -9.06 7.76 -9.94
C ALA A 187 -10.13 7.41 -10.97
N ASN A 188 -10.01 8.00 -12.16
CA ASN A 188 -10.80 7.63 -13.32
C ASN A 188 -10.11 6.47 -14.03
N GLY A 189 -10.76 5.31 -14.08
CA GLY A 189 -10.14 4.10 -14.58
C GLY A 189 -9.94 4.07 -16.09
N ALA A 190 -10.73 4.82 -16.87
CA ALA A 190 -10.60 4.86 -18.33
C ALA A 190 -9.23 5.39 -18.82
N PRO A 191 -8.80 6.62 -18.47
CA PRO A 191 -7.48 7.12 -18.87
C PRO A 191 -6.31 6.36 -18.23
N ILE A 192 -6.52 5.75 -17.05
CA ILE A 192 -5.50 4.90 -16.41
C ILE A 192 -5.31 3.61 -17.21
N THR A 193 -6.41 2.96 -17.59
CA THR A 193 -6.37 1.72 -18.38
C THR A 193 -5.75 1.97 -19.75
N GLU A 194 -6.09 3.08 -20.40
CA GLU A 194 -5.48 3.51 -21.67
C GLU A 194 -3.96 3.71 -21.51
N ALA A 195 -3.53 4.50 -20.52
CA ALA A 195 -2.11 4.74 -20.28
C ALA A 195 -1.34 3.46 -19.92
N LEU A 196 -1.94 2.55 -19.15
CA LEU A 196 -1.36 1.26 -18.85
C LEU A 196 -1.17 0.44 -20.12
N GLN A 197 -2.21 0.32 -20.96
CA GLN A 197 -2.13 -0.40 -22.24
C GLN A 197 -1.05 0.17 -23.16
N GLU A 198 -0.92 1.50 -23.24
CA GLU A 198 0.13 2.15 -24.05
C GLU A 198 1.56 1.91 -23.54
N SER A 199 1.71 1.67 -22.23
CA SER A 199 3.01 1.41 -21.61
C SER A 199 3.53 -0.02 -21.81
N LEU A 200 2.63 -0.95 -22.17
CA LEU A 200 2.93 -2.37 -22.31
C LEU A 200 3.42 -2.71 -23.73
N PRO A 201 4.27 -3.75 -23.88
CA PRO A 201 4.57 -4.31 -25.19
C PRO A 201 3.30 -4.74 -25.95
N GLU A 202 3.28 -4.65 -27.29
CA GLU A 202 2.10 -4.98 -28.12
C GLU A 202 1.54 -6.41 -27.91
N ASN A 203 2.35 -7.32 -27.38
CA ASN A 203 1.98 -8.71 -27.06
C ASN A 203 1.55 -8.93 -25.60
N CYS A 204 1.52 -7.89 -24.77
CA CYS A 204 1.11 -7.95 -23.37
C CYS A 204 -0.25 -7.26 -23.19
N ASP A 205 -1.31 -8.05 -22.98
CA ASP A 205 -2.62 -7.55 -22.59
C ASP A 205 -2.91 -7.94 -21.13
N LEU A 206 -2.78 -6.97 -20.22
CA LEU A 206 -3.07 -7.14 -18.80
C LEU A 206 -4.56 -6.94 -18.46
N THR A 207 -5.36 -6.41 -19.39
CA THR A 207 -6.74 -5.98 -19.14
C THR A 207 -7.78 -7.08 -19.36
N GLY A 208 -7.46 -8.09 -20.19
CA GLY A 208 -8.41 -9.16 -20.54
C GLY A 208 -8.84 -10.09 -19.39
N GLN A 209 -8.11 -10.09 -18.26
CA GLN A 209 -8.36 -10.96 -17.10
C GLN A 209 -8.81 -10.18 -15.86
N GLN A 210 -8.17 -9.04 -15.59
CA GLN A 210 -8.46 -8.16 -14.46
C GLN A 210 -9.66 -7.24 -14.69
N GLY A 211 -10.22 -7.21 -15.90
CA GLY A 211 -11.28 -6.30 -16.27
C GLY A 211 -10.74 -4.90 -16.61
N THR A 212 -11.66 -3.97 -16.84
CA THR A 212 -11.36 -2.55 -17.03
C THR A 212 -11.74 -1.82 -15.76
N LEU A 213 -10.82 -1.02 -15.20
CA LEU A 213 -11.11 -0.19 -14.05
C LEU A 213 -12.13 0.88 -14.47
N SER A 214 -13.24 0.99 -13.73
CA SER A 214 -14.22 2.06 -13.89
C SER A 214 -13.78 3.27 -13.07
N TYR A 215 -13.58 3.07 -11.77
CA TYR A 215 -13.04 4.08 -10.87
C TYR A 215 -12.34 3.43 -9.67
N ALA A 216 -11.51 4.21 -8.99
CA ALA A 216 -11.11 3.92 -7.62
C ALA A 216 -11.26 5.17 -6.75
N ALA A 217 -11.50 4.96 -5.47
CA ALA A 217 -11.65 6.01 -4.48
C ALA A 217 -10.99 5.59 -3.17
N GLY A 218 -10.57 6.56 -2.37
CA GLY A 218 -10.06 6.24 -1.04
C GLY A 218 -9.92 7.44 -0.14
N THR A 219 -9.86 7.17 1.16
CA THR A 219 -9.67 8.17 2.22
C THR A 219 -8.56 7.78 3.16
N MET A 220 -7.95 8.78 3.77
CA MET A 220 -7.09 8.65 4.94
C MET A 220 -7.65 9.50 6.08
N THR A 221 -7.93 8.87 7.22
CA THR A 221 -8.47 9.52 8.41
C THR A 221 -7.55 9.29 9.61
N ALA A 222 -7.43 10.30 10.47
CA ALA A 222 -6.87 10.15 11.79
C ALA A 222 -7.97 9.69 12.75
N ALA A 223 -7.77 8.51 13.35
CA ALA A 223 -8.60 7.96 14.40
C ALA A 223 -7.98 8.21 15.78
N ASP A 224 -8.72 7.90 16.85
CA ASP A 224 -8.30 8.12 18.24
C ASP A 224 -6.92 7.51 18.56
N ASN A 225 -6.64 6.33 18.02
CA ASN A 225 -5.43 5.55 18.28
C ASN A 225 -4.70 5.12 17.01
N GLY A 226 -4.87 5.81 15.88
CA GLY A 226 -4.14 5.41 14.67
C GLY A 226 -4.54 6.15 13.40
N LEU A 227 -3.88 5.81 12.29
CA LEU A 227 -4.24 6.27 10.96
C LEU A 227 -4.99 5.16 10.24
N ARG A 228 -6.19 5.48 9.75
CA ARG A 228 -7.01 4.58 8.93
C ARG A 228 -6.95 5.01 7.48
N MET A 229 -6.82 4.03 6.58
CA MET A 229 -7.02 4.21 5.16
C MET A 229 -8.14 3.29 4.70
N ARG A 230 -9.02 3.79 3.83
CA ARG A 230 -10.02 3.00 3.11
C ARG A 230 -9.82 3.21 1.63
N PHE A 231 -9.95 2.14 0.87
CA PHE A 231 -9.83 2.13 -0.58
C PHE A 231 -10.97 1.29 -1.16
N ALA A 232 -11.57 1.77 -2.22
CA ALA A 232 -12.58 1.06 -2.99
C ALA A 232 -12.24 1.15 -4.48
N ALA A 233 -12.50 0.08 -5.22
CA ALA A 233 -12.36 0.06 -6.66
C ALA A 233 -13.51 -0.68 -7.32
N GLN A 234 -14.06 -0.07 -8.36
CA GLN A 234 -15.06 -0.68 -9.23
C GLN A 234 -14.42 -0.98 -10.58
N SER A 235 -14.62 -2.20 -11.06
CA SER A 235 -14.20 -2.64 -12.39
C SER A 235 -15.36 -3.26 -13.17
N GLU A 236 -15.16 -3.43 -14.47
CA GLU A 236 -16.06 -4.18 -15.34
C GLU A 236 -15.34 -5.33 -16.03
N GLY A 237 -15.97 -6.51 -16.02
CA GLY A 237 -15.49 -7.68 -16.75
C GLY A 237 -14.33 -8.42 -16.09
N ALA A 238 -14.02 -8.10 -14.82
CA ALA A 238 -13.08 -8.86 -14.01
C ALA A 238 -13.65 -10.25 -13.74
N LYS A 239 -12.83 -11.28 -13.94
CA LYS A 239 -13.30 -12.68 -13.97
C LYS A 239 -13.07 -13.45 -12.68
N GLN A 240 -12.10 -13.02 -11.87
CA GLN A 240 -11.61 -13.77 -10.72
C GLN A 240 -11.38 -12.85 -9.54
N GLY A 241 -12.07 -13.12 -8.42
CA GLY A 241 -11.83 -12.50 -7.12
C GLY A 241 -10.96 -13.37 -6.23
N LEU A 242 -10.80 -12.96 -4.98
CA LEU A 242 -10.24 -13.81 -3.93
C LEU A 242 -11.37 -14.62 -3.32
N GLU A 243 -11.31 -15.95 -3.45
CA GLU A 243 -12.37 -16.85 -2.99
C GLU A 243 -11.91 -17.72 -1.82
N GLY A 244 -12.84 -18.07 -0.94
CA GLY A 244 -12.61 -18.99 0.17
C GLY A 244 -12.08 -18.34 1.43
N GLU A 245 -11.72 -19.17 2.40
CA GLU A 245 -11.15 -18.75 3.68
C GLU A 245 -9.63 -18.62 3.54
N SER A 246 -9.02 -17.60 4.14
CA SER A 246 -7.57 -17.54 4.21
C SER A 246 -6.99 -18.60 5.15
N LEU A 247 -5.67 -18.80 5.06
CA LEU A 247 -4.94 -19.72 5.93
C LEU A 247 -4.68 -19.15 7.34
N LEU A 248 -5.29 -18.01 7.70
CA LEU A 248 -5.12 -17.36 9.00
C LEU A 248 -5.43 -18.30 10.17
N SER A 249 -6.47 -19.14 10.06
CA SER A 249 -6.85 -20.10 11.11
C SER A 249 -5.82 -21.21 11.32
N GLN A 250 -4.95 -21.44 10.34
CA GLN A 250 -3.86 -22.42 10.38
C GLN A 250 -2.53 -21.80 10.84
N VAL A 251 -2.44 -20.47 10.92
CA VAL A 251 -1.26 -19.79 11.46
C VAL A 251 -1.18 -20.06 12.95
N PRO A 252 -0.07 -20.60 13.48
CA PRO A 252 0.05 -20.91 14.90
C PRO A 252 0.04 -19.63 15.75
N SER A 253 -0.55 -19.72 16.94
CA SER A 253 -0.48 -18.68 17.96
C SER A 253 0.96 -18.24 18.25
N GLY A 254 1.11 -16.95 18.59
CA GLY A 254 2.37 -16.29 18.88
C GLY A 254 3.09 -15.75 17.64
N ALA A 255 2.45 -15.72 16.47
CA ALA A 255 2.99 -15.04 15.30
C ALA A 255 3.01 -13.51 15.50
N TYR A 256 4.11 -12.88 15.10
CA TYR A 256 4.31 -11.43 15.18
C TYR A 256 3.94 -10.74 13.87
N ALA A 257 3.94 -11.48 12.77
CA ALA A 257 3.51 -10.99 11.46
C ALA A 257 2.76 -12.09 10.73
N TYR A 258 1.78 -11.67 9.93
CA TYR A 258 1.04 -12.48 8.97
C TYR A 258 0.80 -11.65 7.70
N LEU A 259 0.98 -12.29 6.56
CA LEU A 259 0.57 -11.84 5.24
C LEU A 259 -0.08 -13.04 4.55
N GLY A 260 -1.34 -12.91 4.15
CA GLY A 260 -2.06 -14.01 3.55
C GLY A 260 -3.02 -13.58 2.46
N SER A 261 -3.46 -14.58 1.72
CA SER A 261 -4.47 -14.46 0.69
C SER A 261 -5.31 -15.73 0.69
N PRO A 262 -6.64 -15.61 0.52
CA PRO A 262 -7.50 -16.73 0.14
C PRO A 262 -7.07 -17.37 -1.18
N ALA A 263 -7.79 -18.40 -1.62
CA ALA A 263 -7.56 -19.02 -2.90
C ALA A 263 -7.74 -18.02 -4.05
N PHE A 264 -6.90 -18.17 -5.07
CA PHE A 264 -6.97 -17.35 -6.28
C PHE A 264 -6.58 -18.17 -7.51
N ASP A 265 -7.30 -17.94 -8.61
CA ASP A 265 -6.98 -18.54 -9.89
C ASP A 265 -5.87 -17.73 -10.59
N ALA A 266 -4.60 -18.10 -10.34
CA ALA A 266 -3.45 -17.40 -10.92
C ALA A 266 -3.49 -17.35 -12.46
N ALA A 267 -3.99 -18.42 -13.10
CA ALA A 267 -4.12 -18.51 -14.54
C ALA A 267 -5.27 -17.63 -15.06
N GLY A 268 -6.39 -17.59 -14.33
CA GLY A 268 -7.55 -16.73 -14.60
C GLY A 268 -7.38 -15.26 -14.19
N LEU A 269 -6.32 -14.93 -13.46
CA LEU A 269 -5.79 -13.58 -13.24
C LEU A 269 -4.67 -13.22 -14.23
N GLY A 270 -4.21 -14.19 -15.02
CA GLY A 270 -3.17 -14.03 -16.03
C GLY A 270 -1.78 -13.76 -15.46
N LEU A 271 -1.54 -14.10 -14.20
CA LEU A 271 -0.29 -13.78 -13.47
C LEU A 271 0.94 -14.38 -14.14
N SER A 272 0.80 -15.52 -14.81
CA SER A 272 1.84 -16.14 -15.63
C SER A 272 2.31 -15.22 -16.76
N GLU A 273 1.35 -14.67 -17.51
CA GLU A 273 1.61 -13.74 -18.61
C GLU A 273 2.19 -12.44 -18.08
N GLN A 274 1.67 -11.90 -16.96
CA GLN A 274 2.20 -10.67 -16.37
C GLN A 274 3.65 -10.84 -15.92
N LEU A 275 3.94 -11.95 -15.23
CA LEU A 275 5.29 -12.27 -14.77
C LEU A 275 6.25 -12.45 -15.95
N ARG A 276 5.81 -13.15 -17.00
CA ARG A 276 6.58 -13.30 -18.24
C ARG A 276 6.86 -11.94 -18.89
N CYS A 277 5.84 -11.10 -19.06
CA CYS A 277 5.95 -9.75 -19.60
C CYS A 277 6.92 -8.89 -18.78
N ALA A 278 6.83 -8.94 -17.44
CA ALA A 278 7.70 -8.18 -16.54
C ALA A 278 9.17 -8.61 -16.64
N LEU A 279 9.44 -9.93 -16.65
CA LEU A 279 10.79 -10.47 -16.74
C LEU A 279 11.43 -10.26 -18.11
N GLU A 280 10.66 -10.42 -19.20
CA GLU A 280 11.11 -10.13 -20.56
C GLU A 280 11.45 -8.64 -20.72
N SER A 281 10.59 -7.75 -20.20
CA SER A 281 10.85 -6.30 -20.19
C SER A 281 12.08 -5.94 -19.35
N GLY A 282 12.36 -6.70 -18.30
CA GLY A 282 13.55 -6.60 -17.47
C GLY A 282 14.83 -7.20 -18.09
N GLY A 283 14.75 -7.82 -19.27
CA GLY A 283 15.90 -8.39 -19.97
C GLY A 283 16.39 -9.73 -19.39
N ILE A 284 15.52 -10.47 -18.71
CA ILE A 284 15.82 -11.80 -18.15
C ILE A 284 15.00 -12.87 -18.89
N PRO A 285 15.37 -13.23 -20.14
CA PRO A 285 14.72 -14.33 -20.85
C PRO A 285 15.07 -15.69 -20.19
N ASP A 286 14.22 -16.69 -20.42
CA ASP A 286 14.50 -18.10 -20.15
C ASP A 286 14.72 -18.50 -18.67
N VAL A 287 14.15 -17.75 -17.71
CA VAL A 287 14.23 -18.11 -16.26
C VAL A 287 13.62 -19.49 -15.97
N GLU A 288 12.55 -19.87 -16.68
CA GLU A 288 11.95 -21.20 -16.53
C GLU A 288 12.94 -22.33 -16.85
N ASP A 289 13.77 -22.15 -17.88
CA ASP A 289 14.81 -23.13 -18.26
C ASP A 289 15.93 -23.19 -17.22
N GLU A 290 16.30 -22.04 -16.63
CA GLU A 290 17.31 -21.98 -15.57
C GLU A 290 16.80 -22.62 -14.27
N LEU A 291 15.55 -22.36 -13.88
CA LEU A 291 14.93 -22.91 -12.68
C LEU A 291 14.49 -24.37 -12.86
N GLY A 292 14.30 -24.83 -14.10
CA GLY A 292 13.80 -26.17 -14.40
C GLY A 292 12.33 -26.39 -14.06
N VAL A 293 11.58 -25.31 -13.80
CA VAL A 293 10.16 -25.31 -13.45
C VAL A 293 9.43 -24.22 -14.23
N ARG A 294 8.17 -24.47 -14.54
CA ARG A 294 7.31 -23.51 -15.25
C ARG A 294 6.78 -22.46 -14.28
N TYR A 295 6.54 -21.23 -14.74
CA TYR A 295 5.89 -20.20 -13.90
C TYR A 295 4.50 -20.65 -13.47
N GLU A 296 3.77 -21.30 -14.38
CA GLU A 296 2.44 -21.83 -14.08
C GLU A 296 2.51 -22.86 -12.94
N GLU A 297 3.54 -23.71 -12.89
CA GLU A 297 3.75 -24.68 -11.81
C GLU A 297 4.13 -24.02 -10.48
N ILE A 298 4.87 -22.90 -10.51
CA ILE A 298 5.17 -22.12 -9.31
C ILE A 298 3.90 -21.42 -8.81
N LEU A 299 3.11 -20.83 -9.71
CA LEU A 299 1.87 -20.14 -9.36
C LEU A 299 0.81 -21.10 -8.83
N ASP A 300 0.74 -22.32 -9.37
CA ASP A 300 -0.12 -23.41 -8.88
C ASP A 300 0.12 -23.73 -7.39
N LEU A 301 1.32 -23.48 -6.86
CA LEU A 301 1.63 -23.69 -5.43
C LEU A 301 0.79 -22.79 -4.51
N PHE A 302 0.37 -21.63 -5.01
CA PHE A 302 -0.36 -20.60 -4.26
C PHE A 302 -1.86 -20.60 -4.56
N ALA A 303 -2.33 -21.44 -5.49
CA ALA A 303 -3.68 -21.33 -6.05
C ALA A 303 -4.81 -21.54 -5.02
N GLY A 304 -4.60 -22.37 -3.99
CA GLY A 304 -5.57 -22.52 -2.90
C GLY A 304 -5.36 -21.56 -1.73
N GLY A 305 -4.45 -20.60 -1.88
CA GLY A 305 -4.17 -19.56 -0.89
C GLY A 305 -2.80 -19.71 -0.26
N LEU A 306 -2.40 -18.66 0.44
CA LEU A 306 -1.10 -18.58 1.10
C LEU A 306 -1.21 -17.89 2.47
N GLY A 307 -0.31 -18.26 3.36
CA GLY A 307 -0.08 -17.57 4.63
C GLY A 307 1.41 -17.51 4.93
N LEU A 308 2.03 -16.34 4.80
CA LEU A 308 3.39 -16.08 5.25
C LEU A 308 3.34 -15.52 6.67
N TYR A 309 4.02 -16.15 7.61
CA TYR A 309 4.08 -15.66 8.99
C TYR A 309 5.49 -15.67 9.59
N LEU A 310 5.66 -14.81 10.59
CA LEU A 310 6.89 -14.65 11.38
C LEU A 310 6.62 -15.03 12.84
N ARG A 311 7.45 -15.90 13.42
CA ARG A 311 7.40 -16.29 14.85
C ARG A 311 8.75 -16.14 15.51
N PRO A 312 8.80 -15.84 16.82
CA PRO A 312 10.05 -15.80 17.57
C PRO A 312 10.68 -17.20 17.64
N ALA A 313 12.01 -17.24 17.57
CA ALA A 313 12.80 -18.45 17.78
C ALA A 313 14.16 -18.11 18.39
N ALA A 314 14.88 -19.12 18.89
CA ALA A 314 16.04 -18.90 19.77
C ALA A 314 17.26 -18.22 19.11
N LEU A 315 17.38 -18.22 17.78
CA LEU A 315 18.53 -17.64 17.06
C LEU A 315 18.12 -16.89 15.80
N ILE A 316 17.43 -17.58 14.90
CA ILE A 316 16.87 -17.00 13.66
C ILE A 316 15.37 -17.14 13.81
N PRO A 317 14.59 -16.06 13.65
CA PRO A 317 13.15 -16.16 13.72
C PRO A 317 12.62 -17.18 12.73
N GLU A 318 11.54 -17.84 13.12
CA GLU A 318 10.83 -18.73 12.22
C GLU A 318 10.09 -17.87 11.20
N ILE A 319 10.38 -18.11 9.93
CA ILE A 319 9.61 -17.59 8.80
C ILE A 319 9.03 -18.81 8.12
N THR A 320 7.71 -18.85 8.00
CA THR A 320 7.00 -19.97 7.39
C THR A 320 6.04 -19.44 6.34
N LEU A 321 6.19 -19.92 5.11
CA LEU A 321 5.19 -19.85 4.06
C LEU A 321 4.33 -21.10 4.15
N LEU A 322 3.06 -20.91 4.45
CA LEU A 322 2.03 -21.92 4.44
C LEU A 322 1.26 -21.83 3.11
N LEU A 323 1.02 -22.98 2.50
CA LEU A 323 0.36 -23.13 1.20
C LEU A 323 -0.74 -24.18 1.30
N ASP A 324 -1.83 -23.97 0.58
CA ASP A 324 -2.94 -24.93 0.44
C ASP A 324 -3.08 -25.35 -1.03
N PRO A 325 -2.12 -26.10 -1.59
CA PRO A 325 -2.15 -26.42 -3.00
C PRO A 325 -3.29 -27.40 -3.34
N ALA A 326 -3.77 -27.37 -4.58
CA ALA A 326 -4.77 -28.32 -5.05
C ALA A 326 -4.27 -29.79 -5.09
N ASP A 327 -2.94 -30.00 -5.18
CA ASP A 327 -2.29 -31.31 -5.18
C ASP A 327 -0.94 -31.24 -4.44
N ASP A 328 -0.90 -31.78 -3.23
CA ASP A 328 0.31 -31.85 -2.39
C ASP A 328 1.47 -32.56 -3.08
N ALA A 329 1.20 -33.66 -3.77
CA ALA A 329 2.26 -34.49 -4.36
C ALA A 329 2.92 -33.75 -5.53
N LYS A 330 2.11 -33.18 -6.43
CA LYS A 330 2.61 -32.34 -7.53
C LYS A 330 3.37 -31.12 -7.00
N SER A 331 2.86 -30.48 -5.95
CA SER A 331 3.49 -29.29 -5.36
C SER A 331 4.82 -29.61 -4.69
N LEU A 332 4.92 -30.76 -4.01
CA LEU A 332 6.18 -31.25 -3.48
C LEU A 332 7.20 -31.61 -4.57
N GLU A 333 6.77 -32.07 -5.75
CA GLU A 333 7.66 -32.30 -6.90
C GLU A 333 8.24 -30.99 -7.45
N VAL A 334 7.43 -29.93 -7.52
CA VAL A 334 7.89 -28.58 -7.90
C VAL A 334 8.89 -28.05 -6.89
N LEU A 335 8.58 -28.17 -5.59
CA LEU A 335 9.50 -27.77 -4.52
C LEU A 335 10.79 -28.60 -4.51
N ASP A 336 10.72 -29.91 -4.78
CA ASP A 336 11.89 -30.78 -4.94
C ASP A 336 12.78 -30.30 -6.09
N SER A 337 12.19 -29.92 -7.23
CA SER A 337 12.93 -29.40 -8.39
C SER A 337 13.65 -28.08 -8.07
N LEU A 338 12.96 -27.16 -7.40
CA LEU A 338 13.55 -25.90 -6.92
C LEU A 338 14.66 -26.13 -5.90
N ALA A 339 14.46 -27.07 -4.97
CA ALA A 339 15.43 -27.43 -3.94
C ALA A 339 16.68 -28.09 -4.54
N GLU A 340 16.51 -28.95 -5.53
CA GLU A 340 17.61 -29.54 -6.30
C GLU A 340 18.41 -28.44 -7.00
N LYS A 341 17.74 -27.48 -7.65
CA LYS A 341 18.41 -26.34 -8.28
C LYS A 341 19.19 -25.48 -7.29
N ALA A 342 18.67 -25.27 -6.09
CA ALA A 342 19.39 -24.56 -5.04
C ALA A 342 20.72 -25.23 -4.64
N THR A 343 20.90 -26.53 -4.90
CA THR A 343 22.18 -27.22 -4.66
C THR A 343 23.29 -26.79 -5.62
N ASP A 344 22.95 -26.36 -6.84
CA ASP A 344 23.90 -25.79 -7.80
C ASP A 344 24.54 -24.50 -7.25
N PHE A 345 23.85 -23.80 -6.34
CA PHE A 345 24.29 -22.58 -5.67
C PHE A 345 24.92 -22.84 -4.29
N GLY A 346 25.33 -24.07 -4.00
CA GLY A 346 26.01 -24.44 -2.76
C GLY A 346 25.09 -24.90 -1.63
N GLY A 347 23.80 -25.09 -1.92
CA GLY A 347 22.86 -25.75 -1.00
C GLY A 347 23.15 -27.23 -0.82
N LYS A 348 22.72 -27.80 0.31
CA LYS A 348 22.73 -29.25 0.57
C LYS A 348 21.32 -29.72 0.88
N LEU A 349 20.76 -30.51 -0.02
CA LEU A 349 19.45 -31.14 0.14
C LEU A 349 19.57 -32.46 0.91
N GLN A 350 18.74 -32.63 1.94
CA GLN A 350 18.61 -33.87 2.70
C GLN A 350 17.16 -34.17 3.03
N ARG A 351 16.82 -35.46 3.12
CA ARG A 351 15.51 -35.92 3.63
C ARG A 351 15.55 -36.01 5.14
N THR A 352 14.45 -35.65 5.79
CA THR A 352 14.27 -35.72 7.25
C THR A 352 12.83 -36.09 7.57
N THR A 353 12.56 -36.34 8.84
CA THR A 353 11.20 -36.45 9.38
C THR A 353 11.03 -35.42 10.49
N VAL A 354 9.87 -34.78 10.56
CA VAL A 354 9.49 -33.79 11.58
C VAL A 354 8.09 -34.15 12.07
N SER A 355 7.93 -34.46 13.36
CA SER A 355 6.66 -34.93 13.96
C SER A 355 5.87 -35.99 13.15
N GLY A 356 6.58 -36.90 12.45
CA GLY A 356 5.97 -37.94 11.62
C GLY A 356 5.74 -37.56 10.15
N THR A 357 5.87 -36.27 9.82
CA THR A 357 5.81 -35.74 8.45
C THR A 357 7.13 -35.95 7.72
N GLU A 358 7.07 -36.51 6.52
CA GLU A 358 8.23 -36.57 5.62
C GLU A 358 8.56 -35.16 5.12
N ALA A 359 9.80 -34.74 5.32
CA ALA A 359 10.24 -33.39 4.99
C ALA A 359 11.58 -33.41 4.26
N ARG A 360 11.86 -32.33 3.55
CA ARG A 360 13.15 -32.05 2.93
C ARG A 360 13.75 -30.84 3.63
N GLU A 361 15.08 -30.80 3.69
CA GLU A 361 15.83 -29.69 4.24
C GLU A 361 16.93 -29.30 3.24
N VAL A 362 16.88 -28.05 2.78
CA VAL A 362 17.93 -27.40 1.99
C VAL A 362 18.75 -26.52 2.93
N ARG A 363 20.00 -26.90 3.17
CA ARG A 363 20.92 -26.10 3.99
C ARG A 363 21.80 -25.22 3.11
N VAL A 364 21.72 -23.91 3.28
CA VAL A 364 22.55 -22.90 2.60
C VAL A 364 23.34 -22.13 3.66
N GLY A 365 24.61 -22.49 3.84
CA GLY A 365 25.44 -21.92 4.91
C GLY A 365 24.86 -22.20 6.31
N PRO A 366 24.61 -21.18 7.15
CA PRO A 366 24.00 -21.35 8.47
C PRO A 366 22.47 -21.45 8.45
N VAL A 367 21.83 -21.20 7.30
CA VAL A 367 20.37 -21.19 7.15
C VAL A 367 19.91 -22.55 6.63
N SER A 368 18.80 -23.05 7.18
CA SER A 368 18.10 -24.23 6.68
C SER A 368 16.70 -23.80 6.26
N ILE A 369 16.26 -24.25 5.09
CA ILE A 369 14.87 -24.17 4.63
C ILE A 369 14.33 -25.59 4.63
N LEU A 370 13.24 -25.84 5.34
CA LEU A 370 12.54 -27.11 5.39
C LEU A 370 11.23 -26.99 4.63
N TYR A 371 10.82 -28.06 3.96
CA TYR A 371 9.46 -28.15 3.45
C TYR A 371 8.88 -29.56 3.56
N GLY A 372 7.57 -29.63 3.81
CA GLY A 372 6.83 -30.87 3.99
C GLY A 372 5.33 -30.62 3.92
N ALA A 373 4.59 -31.66 3.53
CA ALA A 373 3.13 -31.63 3.42
C ALA A 373 2.48 -32.41 4.57
N ASN A 374 1.43 -31.86 5.16
CA ASN A 374 0.57 -32.54 6.11
C ASN A 374 -0.88 -32.05 5.97
N ASP A 375 -1.84 -32.98 5.93
CA ASP A 375 -3.28 -32.71 5.92
C ASP A 375 -3.75 -31.71 4.84
N GLY A 376 -3.18 -31.77 3.63
CA GLY A 376 -3.56 -30.89 2.51
C GLY A 376 -2.82 -29.56 2.48
N HIS A 377 -1.93 -29.31 3.44
CA HIS A 377 -1.15 -28.08 3.52
C HIS A 377 0.34 -28.36 3.38
N ILE A 378 1.07 -27.41 2.80
CA ILE A 378 2.53 -27.42 2.72
C ILE A 378 3.10 -26.26 3.53
N ALA A 379 4.02 -26.57 4.45
CA ALA A 379 4.86 -25.55 5.07
C ALA A 379 6.22 -25.51 4.38
N VAL A 380 6.68 -24.32 4.01
CA VAL A 380 8.06 -24.00 3.64
C VAL A 380 8.62 -23.04 4.69
N THR A 381 9.57 -23.48 5.50
CA THR A 381 9.91 -22.82 6.77
C THR A 381 11.40 -22.80 7.08
N THR A 382 11.86 -21.78 7.81
CA THR A 382 13.23 -21.71 8.34
C THR A 382 13.42 -22.52 9.63
N ALA A 383 12.35 -23.04 10.23
CA ALA A 383 12.41 -23.77 11.50
C ALA A 383 11.56 -25.06 11.48
N ARG A 384 12.00 -26.10 12.20
CA ARG A 384 11.24 -27.35 12.33
C ARG A 384 9.82 -27.11 12.86
N ALA A 385 9.66 -26.14 13.76
CA ALA A 385 8.39 -25.77 14.37
C ALA A 385 7.29 -25.45 13.36
N GLY A 386 7.62 -24.92 12.17
CA GLY A 386 6.63 -24.64 11.13
C GLY A 386 5.96 -25.90 10.56
N ILE A 387 6.71 -27.00 10.46
CA ILE A 387 6.16 -28.31 10.04
C ILE A 387 5.52 -29.03 11.25
N GLU A 388 6.07 -28.88 12.46
CA GLU A 388 5.48 -29.46 13.68
C GLU A 388 4.07 -28.89 13.93
N ALA A 389 3.88 -27.58 13.73
CA ALA A 389 2.61 -26.92 13.92
C ALA A 389 1.51 -27.44 12.98
N LEU A 390 1.87 -27.80 11.74
CA LEU A 390 0.96 -28.45 10.79
C LEU A 390 0.50 -29.84 11.27
N ALA A 391 1.37 -30.58 11.96
CA ALA A 391 1.10 -31.97 12.36
C ALA A 391 0.36 -32.08 13.70
N GLU A 392 0.63 -31.18 14.63
CA GLU A 392 0.15 -31.27 16.02
C GLU A 392 -1.14 -30.48 16.24
N GLY A 393 -1.40 -29.45 15.42
CA GLY A 393 -2.46 -28.48 15.64
C GLY A 393 -2.23 -27.64 16.91
N GLY A 394 -3.10 -26.67 17.18
CA GLY A 394 -2.99 -25.82 18.35
C GLY A 394 -3.86 -24.57 18.28
N PRO A 395 -3.72 -23.66 19.26
CA PRO A 395 -4.31 -22.32 19.16
C PRO A 395 -3.77 -21.59 17.93
N SER A 396 -4.65 -20.85 17.26
CA SER A 396 -4.32 -20.09 16.05
C SER A 396 -3.92 -18.65 16.38
N LEU A 397 -3.31 -17.95 15.43
CA LEU A 397 -3.08 -16.50 15.50
C LEU A 397 -4.41 -15.74 15.70
N ALA A 398 -5.49 -16.19 15.07
CA ALA A 398 -6.81 -15.59 15.22
C ALA A 398 -7.34 -15.65 16.66
N ASP A 399 -6.81 -16.56 17.49
CA ASP A 399 -7.15 -16.67 18.90
C ASP A 399 -6.34 -15.73 19.81
N ASP A 400 -5.25 -15.14 19.32
CA ASP A 400 -4.36 -14.29 20.10
C ASP A 400 -5.04 -12.96 20.47
N GLU A 401 -4.93 -12.56 21.74
CA GLU A 401 -5.48 -11.28 22.21
C GLU A 401 -4.87 -10.10 21.45
N ALA A 402 -3.58 -10.13 21.12
CA ALA A 402 -2.93 -9.07 20.32
C ALA A 402 -3.54 -8.95 18.91
N PHE A 403 -3.91 -10.08 18.28
CA PHE A 403 -4.57 -10.08 16.98
C PHE A 403 -6.00 -9.54 17.08
N LYS A 404 -6.75 -9.97 18.09
CA LYS A 404 -8.12 -9.50 18.35
C LYS A 404 -8.18 -8.02 18.69
N ASP A 405 -7.24 -7.54 19.52
CA ASP A 405 -7.14 -6.13 19.88
C ASP A 405 -6.84 -5.28 18.64
N ALA A 406 -5.87 -5.69 17.81
CA ALA A 406 -5.49 -4.96 16.60
C ALA A 406 -6.62 -4.93 15.55
N THR A 407 -7.27 -6.07 15.29
CA THR A 407 -8.41 -6.13 14.35
C THR A 407 -9.63 -5.36 14.89
N GLY A 408 -9.86 -5.39 16.20
CA GLY A 408 -10.87 -4.58 16.88
C GLY A 408 -10.60 -3.08 16.78
N ALA A 409 -9.35 -2.64 16.98
CA ALA A 409 -8.92 -1.26 16.82
C ALA A 409 -9.03 -0.77 15.37
N ALA A 410 -8.64 -1.61 14.42
CA ALA A 410 -8.77 -1.33 12.99
C ALA A 410 -10.24 -1.18 12.56
N GLY A 411 -11.16 -1.90 13.24
CA GLY A 411 -12.58 -1.94 12.90
C GLY A 411 -12.88 -2.90 11.76
N VAL A 412 -12.18 -4.03 11.72
CA VAL A 412 -12.40 -5.10 10.72
C VAL A 412 -13.83 -5.63 10.86
N GLY A 413 -14.57 -5.67 9.75
CA GLY A 413 -15.95 -6.16 9.71
C GLY A 413 -16.03 -7.69 9.84
N GLU A 414 -17.20 -8.20 10.21
CA GLU A 414 -17.41 -9.65 10.37
C GLU A 414 -17.24 -10.45 9.05
N ASN A 415 -17.40 -9.80 7.90
CA ASN A 415 -17.25 -10.41 6.58
C ASN A 415 -15.91 -10.04 5.90
N ASP A 416 -15.09 -9.21 6.56
CA ASP A 416 -13.82 -8.78 5.98
C ASP A 416 -12.75 -9.84 6.25
N GLU A 417 -11.93 -10.12 5.24
CA GLU A 417 -10.75 -10.95 5.35
C GLU A 417 -9.57 -10.12 5.86
N VAL A 418 -8.73 -10.69 6.73
CA VAL A 418 -7.49 -10.04 7.17
C VAL A 418 -6.36 -10.49 6.26
N PHE A 419 -5.88 -9.61 5.39
CA PHE A 419 -4.78 -9.89 4.48
C PHE A 419 -3.40 -9.73 5.12
N ALA A 420 -3.26 -8.82 6.09
CA ALA A 420 -2.02 -8.68 6.83
C ALA A 420 -2.24 -8.24 8.28
N PHE A 421 -1.37 -8.72 9.16
CA PHE A 421 -1.28 -8.32 10.55
C PHE A 421 0.19 -8.21 10.95
N LEU A 422 0.58 -7.12 11.63
CA LEU A 422 1.91 -6.93 12.19
C LEU A 422 1.76 -6.47 13.66
N ASP A 423 2.35 -7.21 14.61
CA ASP A 423 2.58 -6.77 15.98
C ASP A 423 3.90 -5.97 16.00
N LEU A 424 3.80 -4.66 15.75
CA LEU A 424 4.96 -3.81 15.51
C LEU A 424 5.86 -3.71 16.73
N ARG A 425 5.30 -3.71 17.95
CA ARG A 425 6.09 -3.75 19.18
C ARG A 425 6.99 -4.98 19.24
N ARG A 426 6.41 -6.16 19.01
CA ARG A 426 7.18 -7.42 19.07
C ARG A 426 8.17 -7.55 17.92
N ILE A 427 7.84 -7.01 16.74
CA ILE A 427 8.78 -6.96 15.60
C ILE A 427 9.98 -6.06 15.92
N VAL A 428 9.75 -4.90 16.53
CA VAL A 428 10.84 -3.97 16.93
C VAL A 428 11.71 -4.59 18.01
N ASP A 429 11.13 -5.24 19.01
CA ASP A 429 11.89 -5.96 20.05
C ASP A 429 12.71 -7.10 19.44
N LEU A 430 12.14 -7.87 18.51
CA LEU A 430 12.86 -8.92 17.79
C LEU A 430 14.02 -8.35 16.96
N ALA A 431 13.81 -7.21 16.29
CA ALA A 431 14.86 -6.55 15.52
C ALA A 431 16.01 -6.06 16.42
N ASP A 432 15.70 -5.51 17.60
CA ASP A 432 16.69 -5.08 18.60
C ASP A 432 17.52 -6.27 19.12
N ASP A 433 16.86 -7.39 19.43
CA ASP A 433 17.52 -8.63 19.86
C ASP A 433 18.48 -9.17 18.79
N ILE A 434 18.07 -9.19 17.52
CA ILE A 434 18.90 -9.64 16.40
C ILE A 434 20.09 -8.70 16.19
N ALA A 435 19.86 -7.39 16.25
CA ALA A 435 20.89 -6.38 16.05
C ALA A 435 21.95 -6.47 17.17
N GLY A 436 21.53 -6.67 18.41
CA GLY A 436 22.42 -6.92 19.55
C GLY A 436 23.29 -8.17 19.39
N LEU A 437 22.80 -9.24 18.75
CA LEU A 437 23.62 -10.41 18.42
C LEU A 437 24.70 -10.12 17.35
N ALA A 438 24.47 -9.13 16.49
CA ALA A 438 25.43 -8.66 15.49
C ALA A 438 26.40 -7.60 16.03
N GLU A 439 26.34 -7.28 17.33
CA GLU A 439 27.07 -6.17 17.96
C GLU A 439 26.75 -4.79 17.34
N GLU A 440 25.57 -4.67 16.70
CA GLU A 440 25.05 -3.43 16.10
C GLU A 440 23.72 -3.10 16.77
N ASP A 441 23.67 -2.18 17.74
CA ASP A 441 22.39 -1.80 18.33
C ASP A 441 21.55 -0.95 17.36
N LEU A 442 20.22 -1.11 17.40
CA LEU A 442 19.35 -0.13 16.75
C LEU A 442 19.64 1.26 17.32
N PRO A 443 19.83 2.30 16.48
CA PRO A 443 20.04 3.65 16.98
C PRO A 443 18.92 4.04 17.94
N ARG A 444 19.29 4.56 19.12
CA ARG A 444 18.31 4.91 20.19
C ARG A 444 17.14 5.73 19.67
N GLU A 445 17.42 6.67 18.79
CA GLU A 445 16.41 7.52 18.15
C GLU A 445 15.45 6.73 17.26
N ALA A 446 15.93 5.73 16.50
CA ALA A 446 15.05 4.87 15.71
C ALA A 446 14.13 4.06 16.64
N ARG A 447 14.68 3.48 17.71
CA ARG A 447 13.90 2.74 18.71
C ARG A 447 12.83 3.59 19.39
N GLU A 448 13.21 4.78 19.89
CA GLU A 448 12.29 5.73 20.53
C GLU A 448 11.15 6.17 19.58
N ASN A 449 11.41 6.25 18.26
CA ASN A 449 10.39 6.62 17.28
C ASN A 449 9.55 5.43 16.78
N LEU A 450 9.95 4.19 17.03
CA LEU A 450 9.15 3.01 16.72
C LEU A 450 8.31 2.56 17.91
N GLU A 451 8.67 2.96 19.13
CA GLU A 451 7.95 2.62 20.37
C GLU A 451 6.44 2.94 20.34
N PRO A 452 5.97 4.06 19.76
CA PRO A 452 4.53 4.33 19.68
C PRO A 452 3.77 3.45 18.69
N LEU A 453 4.45 2.68 17.82
CA LEU A 453 3.77 1.84 16.83
C LEU A 453 3.32 0.54 17.49
N GLU A 454 2.02 0.30 17.51
CA GLU A 454 1.41 -0.84 18.20
C GLU A 454 1.21 -2.01 17.24
N SER A 455 0.41 -1.78 16.19
CA SER A 455 0.03 -2.80 15.24
C SER A 455 -0.22 -2.21 13.85
N PHE A 456 -0.17 -3.07 12.83
CA PHE A 456 -0.68 -2.76 11.50
C PHE A 456 -1.61 -3.87 11.03
N VAL A 457 -2.76 -3.50 10.47
CA VAL A 457 -3.73 -4.44 9.90
C VAL A 457 -4.10 -3.99 8.49
N LEU A 458 -4.10 -4.93 7.54
CA LEU A 458 -4.67 -4.79 6.20
C LEU A 458 -5.83 -5.79 6.09
N TRP A 459 -7.01 -5.32 5.71
CA TRP A 459 -8.22 -6.15 5.62
C TRP A 459 -9.11 -5.72 4.45
N GLY A 460 -10.13 -6.50 4.12
CA GLY A 460 -11.13 -6.09 3.15
C GLY A 460 -11.94 -7.24 2.57
N ASP A 461 -12.78 -6.90 1.61
CA ASP A 461 -13.53 -7.83 0.78
C ASP A 461 -13.10 -7.64 -0.68
N ALA A 462 -12.59 -8.71 -1.26
CA ALA A 462 -12.20 -8.79 -2.67
C ALA A 462 -12.81 -10.03 -3.32
N SER A 463 -13.93 -10.53 -2.78
CA SER A 463 -14.63 -11.70 -3.29
C SER A 463 -15.39 -11.40 -4.58
N ASP A 464 -15.95 -10.18 -4.73
CA ASP A 464 -16.39 -9.68 -6.02
C ASP A 464 -15.21 -8.98 -6.72
N PRO A 465 -14.68 -9.53 -7.83
CA PRO A 465 -13.56 -8.90 -8.53
C PRO A 465 -13.91 -7.60 -9.23
N ASN A 466 -15.19 -7.29 -9.38
CA ASN A 466 -15.66 -6.03 -9.95
C ASN A 466 -15.92 -4.99 -8.87
N ASP A 467 -15.96 -5.36 -7.58
CA ASP A 467 -16.24 -4.46 -6.47
C ASP A 467 -15.36 -4.80 -5.26
N VAL A 468 -14.24 -4.09 -5.13
CA VAL A 468 -13.21 -4.37 -4.13
C VAL A 468 -13.21 -3.27 -3.07
N GLU A 469 -13.20 -3.67 -1.79
CA GLU A 469 -13.01 -2.77 -0.65
C GLU A 469 -11.86 -3.24 0.23
N VAL A 470 -10.92 -2.34 0.51
CA VAL A 470 -9.74 -2.63 1.35
C VAL A 470 -9.58 -1.53 2.39
N GLY A 471 -9.28 -1.93 3.63
CA GLY A 471 -8.89 -1.04 4.71
C GLY A 471 -7.47 -1.34 5.18
N ALA A 472 -6.76 -0.29 5.62
CA ALA A 472 -5.50 -0.41 6.33
C ALA A 472 -5.53 0.45 7.60
N PHE A 473 -4.89 -0.01 8.67
CA PHE A 473 -4.86 0.69 9.95
C PHE A 473 -3.48 0.56 10.56
N LEU A 474 -2.86 1.70 10.85
CA LEU A 474 -1.65 1.79 11.64
C LEU A 474 -2.03 2.27 13.04
N GLU A 475 -1.97 1.37 14.01
CA GLU A 475 -2.25 1.69 15.40
C GLU A 475 -1.04 2.36 16.06
N ILE A 476 -1.31 3.44 16.79
CA ILE A 476 -0.34 4.28 17.47
C ILE A 476 -0.78 4.42 18.92
N GLY A 477 0.03 3.91 19.85
CA GLY A 477 -0.23 3.74 21.29
C GLY A 477 0.33 4.84 22.16
#